data_AF-A0A7R9PFU7-F1
#
_entry.id   AF-A0A7R9PFU7-F1
#
_cell.length_a   1.000
_cell.length_b   1.000
_cell.length_c   1.000
_cell.angle_alpha   90.00
_cell.angle_beta   90.00
_cell.angle_gamma   90.00
#
_symmetry.space_group_name_H-M   'P 1'
#
loop_
_entity.id
_entity.type
_entity.pdbx_description
1 polymer ?
#
loop_
_entity_poly.entity_id
_entity_poly.type
_entity_poly.pdbx_seq_one_letter_code
_entity_poly.pdbx_strand_id
1 'polypeptide(L)' 'MCWPRTPAGVLAVQNCPSYLAGVNPQALATKQCTQSGDWLFHQDRNKHWTNFSECTRGPAVFDFKEDTNVTYM' A
#
# COMPACT_ATOMS: atom_id res chain seq x y z
N MET A 1 -7.58 1.52 -4.92
CA MET A 1 -7.07 2.50 -3.93
C MET A 1 -7.34 3.90 -4.44
N CYS A 2 -7.98 4.75 -3.63
CA CYS A 2 -8.28 6.14 -3.94
C CYS A 2 -7.34 7.04 -3.11
N TRP A 3 -6.58 7.92 -3.77
CA TRP A 3 -5.70 8.87 -3.08
C TRP A 3 -6.43 10.20 -2.87
N PRO A 4 -6.41 10.77 -1.66
CA PRO A 4 -6.98 12.08 -1.42
C PRO A 4 -6.21 13.17 -2.19
N ARG A 5 -6.86 14.31 -2.42
CA ARG A 5 -6.19 15.48 -3.00
C ARG A 5 -5.03 15.88 -2.10
N THR A 6 -3.82 15.86 -2.67
CA THR A 6 -2.58 16.15 -1.95
C THR A 6 -1.93 17.38 -2.58
N PRO A 7 -1.52 18.39 -1.80
CA PRO A 7 -0.84 19.57 -2.35
C PRO A 7 0.42 19.21 -3.14
N ALA A 8 0.79 20.08 -4.07
CA ALA A 8 2.00 19.91 -4.87
C ALA A 8 3.24 19.86 -3.96
N GLY A 9 4.17 18.94 -4.26
CA GLY A 9 5.39 18.73 -3.48
C GLY A 9 5.21 17.97 -2.16
N VAL A 10 4.00 17.50 -1.83
CA VAL A 10 3.73 16.75 -0.60
C VAL A 10 3.66 15.25 -0.86
N LEU A 11 4.16 14.46 0.10
CA LEU A 11 4.03 13.01 0.11
C LEU A 11 2.67 12.63 0.69
N ALA A 12 1.83 11.99 -0.12
CA ALA A 12 0.60 11.37 0.35
C ALA A 12 0.91 10.05 1.05
N VAL A 13 0.34 9.84 2.23
CA VAL A 13 0.50 8.60 3.01
C VAL A 13 -0.89 8.08 3.35
N GLN A 14 -1.12 6.79 3.11
CA GLN A 14 -2.38 6.13 3.44
C GLN A 14 -2.15 4.68 3.81
N ASN A 15 -2.98 4.13 4.69
CA ASN A 15 -2.97 2.71 5.01
C ASN A 15 -3.14 1.84 3.77
N CYS A 16 -2.49 0.68 3.79
CA CYS A 16 -2.64 -0.31 2.74
C CYS A 16 -4.10 -0.81 2.71
N PRO A 17 -4.68 -1.00 1.53
CA PRO A 17 -6.04 -1.49 1.41
C PRO A 17 -6.17 -2.91 1.97
N SER A 18 -7.06 -3.09 2.95
CA SER A 18 -7.35 -4.39 3.59
C SER A 18 -8.03 -5.40 2.67
N TYR A 19 -8.57 -4.97 1.53
CA TYR A 19 -9.22 -5.85 0.55
C TYR A 19 -8.23 -6.66 -0.30
N LEU A 20 -6.92 -6.35 -0.25
CA LEU A 20 -5.90 -7.14 -0.93
C LEU A 20 -5.47 -8.30 -0.03
N ALA A 21 -5.50 -9.53 -0.55
CA ALA A 21 -5.00 -10.69 0.18
C ALA A 21 -3.47 -10.62 0.34
N GLY A 22 -2.96 -10.96 1.53
CA GLY A 22 -1.53 -11.02 1.81
C GLY A 22 -0.83 -9.67 2.02
N VAL A 23 -1.57 -8.57 2.20
CA VAL A 23 -1.00 -7.26 2.60
C VAL A 23 -1.33 -6.96 4.06
N ASN A 24 -0.44 -6.22 4.73
CA ASN A 24 -0.71 -5.74 6.08
C ASN A 24 -1.52 -4.41 6.02
N PRO A 25 -2.78 -4.35 6.48
CA PRO A 25 -3.58 -3.13 6.47
C PRO A 25 -3.05 -2.05 7.44
N GLN A 26 -2.21 -2.43 8.41
CA GLN A 26 -1.53 -1.49 9.31
C GLN A 26 -0.29 -0.86 8.66
N ALA A 27 0.20 -1.41 7.54
CA ALA A 27 1.30 -0.82 6.81
C ALA A 27 0.85 0.43 6.03
N LEU A 28 1.81 1.24 5.61
CA LEU A 28 1.57 2.52 4.95
C LEU A 28 2.06 2.49 3.50
N ALA A 29 1.16 2.76 2.56
CA ALA A 29 1.52 3.09 1.20
C ALA A 29 1.85 4.58 1.12
N THR A 30 2.81 4.96 0.28
CA THR A 30 3.13 6.37 0.02
C THR A 30 3.12 6.70 -1.45
N LYS A 31 2.63 7.88 -1.80
CA LYS A 31 2.57 8.39 -3.16
C LYS A 31 3.07 9.82 -3.21
N GLN A 32 3.98 10.11 -4.13
CA GLN A 32 4.59 11.42 -4.22
C GLN A 32 3.86 12.31 -5.22
N CYS A 33 3.43 13.48 -4.75
CA CYS A 33 2.93 14.55 -5.61
C CYS A 33 4.11 15.46 -6.00
N THR A 34 4.29 15.68 -7.29
CA THR A 34 5.35 16.57 -7.82
C THR A 34 5.01 18.04 -7.56
N GLN A 35 5.98 18.94 -7.73
CA GLN A 35 5.74 20.39 -7.61
C GLN A 35 4.78 20.95 -8.66
N SER A 36 4.60 20.23 -9.78
CA SER A 36 3.64 20.57 -10.82
C SER A 36 2.19 20.22 -10.43
N GLY A 37 1.98 19.49 -9.34
CA GLY A 37 0.66 19.00 -8.92
C GLY A 37 0.28 17.64 -9.51
N ASP A 38 1.18 17.03 -10.28
CA ASP A 38 0.97 15.70 -10.86
C ASP A 38 1.56 14.60 -9.99
N TRP A 39 0.94 13.43 -10.01
CA TRP A 39 1.51 12.25 -9.37
C TRP A 39 2.79 11.80 -10.06
N LEU A 40 3.83 11.51 -9.27
CA LEU A 40 5.12 11.06 -9.77
C LEU A 40 4.93 9.97 -10.83
N PHE A 41 5.48 10.19 -12.02
CA PHE A 41 5.34 9.31 -13.16
C PHE A 41 6.70 8.76 -13.56
N HIS A 42 6.83 7.43 -13.56
CA HIS A 42 8.04 6.77 -14.03
C HIS A 42 7.98 6.71 -15.55
N GLN A 43 8.77 7.54 -16.23
CA GLN A 43 8.80 7.60 -17.70
C GLN A 43 9.20 6.26 -18.32
N ASP A 44 10.14 5.54 -17.72
CA ASP A 44 10.61 4.23 -18.24
C ASP A 44 9.52 3.15 -18.21
N ARG A 45 8.57 3.24 -17.26
CA ARG A 45 7.51 2.26 -17.06
C ARG A 45 6.15 2.75 -17.53
N ASN A 46 6.08 3.97 -18.07
CA ASN A 46 4.85 4.67 -18.44
C ASN A 46 3.74 4.54 -17.39
N LYS A 47 4.08 4.64 -16.10
CA LYS A 47 3.14 4.41 -15.01
C LYS A 47 3.39 5.37 -13.86
N HIS A 48 2.31 5.82 -13.23
CA HIS A 48 2.41 6.54 -11.97
C HIS A 48 3.04 5.65 -10.89
N TRP A 49 3.98 6.24 -10.16
CA TRP A 49 4.70 5.57 -9.10
C TRP A 49 3.93 5.67 -7.79
N THR A 50 4.01 4.60 -6.99
CA THR A 50 3.49 4.52 -5.64
C THR A 50 4.33 3.50 -4.89
N ASN A 51 4.78 3.85 -3.69
CA ASN A 51 5.57 2.98 -2.84
C ASN A 51 4.63 2.09 -2.01
N PHE A 52 4.58 0.82 -2.39
CA PHE A 52 3.86 -0.23 -1.67
C PHE A 52 4.81 -1.17 -0.91
N SER A 53 6.09 -0.80 -0.76
CA SER A 53 7.11 -1.68 -0.15
C SER A 53 6.72 -2.13 1.25
N GLU A 54 6.10 -1.25 2.04
CA GLU A 54 5.59 -1.58 3.38
C GLU A 54 4.36 -2.48 3.34
N CYS A 55 3.46 -2.30 2.35
CA CYS A 55 2.28 -3.15 2.19
C CYS A 55 2.66 -4.60 1.89
N THR A 56 3.75 -4.80 1.15
CA THR A 56 4.31 -6.12 0.81
C THR A 56 5.24 -6.69 1.88
N ARG A 57 5.62 -5.88 2.89
CA ARG A 57 6.48 -6.30 4.03
C ARG A 57 5.70 -6.91 5.18
N GLY A 58 4.38 -6.91 5.13
CA GLY A 58 3.57 -7.63 6.09
C GLY A 58 3.90 -9.12 6.08
N PRO A 59 3.83 -9.83 7.23
CA PRO A 59 3.59 -11.26 7.14
C PRO A 59 2.34 -11.38 6.29
N ALA A 60 2.42 -12.10 5.17
CA ALA A 60 1.23 -12.49 4.47
C ALA A 60 0.28 -13.01 5.55
N VAL A 61 -0.92 -12.47 5.67
CA VAL A 61 -2.01 -13.14 6.39
C VAL A 61 -2.46 -14.35 5.56
N PHE A 62 -1.49 -15.14 5.10
CA PHE A 62 -1.47 -16.57 5.27
C PHE A 62 -0.66 -16.81 6.53
N ASP A 63 -1.29 -16.58 7.67
CA ASP A 63 -0.88 -17.26 8.89
C ASP A 63 -1.20 -18.76 8.69
N PHE A 64 -0.37 -19.45 7.90
CA PHE A 64 -0.15 -20.89 8.05
C PHE A 64 0.95 -21.11 9.09
N LYS A 65 1.03 -20.29 10.13
CA LYS A 65 1.71 -20.63 11.37
C LYS A 65 0.63 -21.04 12.38
N GLU A 66 0.15 -22.26 12.16
CA GLU A 66 -0.27 -23.18 13.23
C GLU A 66 -1.68 -23.03 13.82
N ASP A 67 -2.72 -22.80 13.00
CA ASP A 67 -4.12 -23.02 13.41
C ASP A 67 -4.62 -24.46 13.11
N THR A 68 -3.75 -25.47 13.22
CA THR A 68 -4.16 -26.89 13.27
C THR A 68 -4.85 -27.27 14.58
N ASN A 69 -5.48 -26.33 15.29
CA ASN A 69 -6.32 -26.65 16.45
C ASN A 69 -7.36 -25.57 16.84
N VAL A 70 -7.96 -24.86 15.88
CA VAL A 70 -9.21 -24.13 16.19
C VAL A 70 -10.40 -25.07 16.04
N THR A 71 -10.74 -25.75 17.12
CA THR A 71 -12.06 -26.37 17.27
C THR A 71 -13.09 -25.25 17.40
N TYR A 72 -13.81 -24.96 16.32
CA TYR A 72 -15.12 -24.35 16.46
C TYR A 72 -16.07 -25.45 16.92
N MET A 73 -16.70 -25.19 18.07
CA MET A 73 -17.79 -25.94 18.73
C MET A 73 -18.67 -26.79 17.82
#